data_AF-X0SCA9-F1
#
_entry.id   AF-X0SCA9-F1
#
_cell.length_a   1.000
_cell.length_b   1.000
_cell.length_c   1.000
_cell.angle_alpha   90.00
_cell.angle_beta   90.00
_cell.angle_gamma   90.00
#
_symmetry.space_group_name_H-M   'P 1'
#
loop_
_entity.id
_entity.type
_entity.pdbx_description
1 polymer ?
#
loop_
_entity_poly.entity_id
_entity_poly.type
_entity_poly.pdbx_seq_one_letter_code
_entity_poly.pdbx_strand_id
1 'polypeptide(L)'
;LCGGLGTTLEFDPELIVPDPSLSLRDGAIAAWRHQGKRVSALYSRMIQEFCEHFDVLPDIPFRNIRPSLATILMEGTTEEQAETYGAAFEGVIPNLKRRWETTDSESAKQRLHTFLGESPCERCHGSRLRREALCVRVGGNSLADITAMTIAQASRFFDDLSFTGEAATVAEPLLREIHQRLRFLNDVGVDYLTLERSSMSLSGGEWQRIRLATQIGSGLAGVCYVLDEPTIGLHTRDTRRLTGILAQLAEMDNTVIVVEHDEEVIASAGHMIDIGPGAGSRGGHIVAEGPLEQVLASQESLTAKFLTGSSRIAMPDSRRETDWQRCVELRGVCANNLKNLDVRFPLCCYVCVTGVSGSGKSTLVTQVLLRALKRRIDHSGPRPGPYERILGSAQVDKVIEVDQSPIGRTPRSNPATYVGVFDLIRQLYARTREAKIRGYGPARFSFNIKGGRCEACSGQGTKRIAMHFLPDVFVTCGECGGTRYNRETLD
;
A
#
# COMPACT_ATOMS: atom_id res chain seq x y z
N LEU A 1 -1.18 25.27 -11.74
CA LEU A 1 -1.21 23.91 -12.32
C LEU A 1 -1.00 22.86 -11.23
N CYS A 2 0.22 22.50 -10.79
CA CYS A 2 0.36 21.40 -9.80
C CYS A 2 0.49 21.81 -8.32
N GLY A 3 0.62 23.10 -7.98
CA GLY A 3 0.78 23.54 -6.58
C GLY A 3 2.04 23.01 -5.87
N GLY A 4 3.04 22.52 -6.60
CA GLY A 4 4.24 21.89 -6.04
C GLY A 4 4.16 20.37 -5.87
N LEU A 5 3.07 19.72 -6.31
CA LEU A 5 2.95 18.25 -6.26
C LEU A 5 3.82 17.55 -7.30
N GLY A 6 4.09 18.20 -8.44
CA GLY A 6 4.85 17.64 -9.56
C GLY A 6 4.02 16.76 -10.49
N THR A 7 2.86 16.30 -10.05
CA THR A 7 1.89 15.55 -10.84
C THR A 7 0.57 16.32 -10.98
N THR A 8 -0.20 15.97 -12.00
CA THR A 8 -1.61 16.33 -12.18
C THR A 8 -2.43 15.04 -12.17
N LEU A 9 -3.67 15.15 -11.67
CA LEU A 9 -4.63 14.05 -11.74
C LEU A 9 -5.51 14.24 -12.96
N GLU A 10 -5.47 13.29 -13.87
CA GLU A 10 -6.23 13.30 -15.12
C GLU A 10 -6.93 11.97 -15.31
N PHE A 11 -8.06 11.98 -16.03
CA PHE A 11 -8.78 10.75 -16.32
C PHE A 11 -7.96 9.88 -17.27
N ASP A 12 -7.57 8.69 -16.82
CA ASP A 12 -6.71 7.78 -17.57
C ASP A 12 -7.57 6.84 -18.43
N PRO A 13 -7.44 6.87 -19.77
CA PRO A 13 -8.15 5.96 -20.66
C PRO A 13 -7.97 4.48 -20.30
N GLU A 14 -6.80 4.07 -19.81
CA GLU A 14 -6.53 2.68 -19.41
C GLU A 14 -7.18 2.28 -18.08
N LEU A 15 -7.59 3.24 -17.25
CA LEU A 15 -8.41 2.97 -16.07
C LEU A 15 -9.90 2.96 -16.43
N ILE A 16 -10.31 3.79 -17.39
CA ILE A 16 -11.69 3.85 -17.89
C ILE A 16 -12.04 2.59 -18.69
N VAL A 17 -11.12 2.11 -19.53
CA VAL A 17 -11.26 0.88 -20.33
C VAL A 17 -10.16 -0.12 -19.91
N PRO A 18 -10.33 -0.81 -18.76
CA PRO A 18 -9.30 -1.68 -18.21
C PRO A 18 -9.08 -2.96 -19.02
N ASP A 19 -10.10 -3.41 -19.76
CA ASP A 19 -10.05 -4.58 -20.63
C ASP A 19 -10.55 -4.23 -22.04
N PRO A 20 -9.64 -3.90 -22.97
CA PRO A 20 -9.98 -3.59 -24.36
C PRO A 20 -10.55 -4.78 -25.15
N SER A 21 -10.53 -6.00 -24.61
CA SER A 21 -11.11 -7.17 -25.28
C SER A 21 -12.62 -7.30 -25.10
N LEU A 22 -13.21 -6.59 -24.13
CA LEU A 22 -14.65 -6.50 -23.95
C LEU A 22 -15.30 -5.63 -25.03
N SER A 23 -16.55 -5.94 -25.37
CA SER A 23 -17.37 -5.12 -26.25
C SER A 23 -17.97 -3.92 -25.50
N LEU A 24 -18.50 -2.94 -26.24
CA LEU A 24 -19.23 -1.83 -25.62
C LEU A 24 -20.47 -2.31 -24.89
N ARG A 25 -21.17 -3.32 -25.42
CA ARG A 25 -22.33 -3.95 -24.79
C ARG A 25 -21.97 -4.69 -23.50
N ASP A 26 -20.83 -5.39 -23.49
CA ASP A 26 -20.35 -6.14 -22.32
C ASP A 26 -19.69 -5.23 -21.25
N GLY A 27 -19.71 -3.92 -21.48
CA GLY A 27 -19.26 -2.93 -20.51
C GLY A 27 -17.76 -2.70 -20.54
N ALA A 28 -17.16 -2.56 -21.72
CA ALA A 28 -15.76 -2.13 -21.87
C ALA A 28 -15.45 -0.83 -21.07
N ILE A 29 -16.40 0.11 -21.01
CA ILE A 29 -16.25 1.37 -20.28
C ILE A 29 -16.59 1.17 -18.79
N ALA A 30 -15.58 0.84 -17.99
CA ALA A 30 -15.73 0.54 -16.56
C ALA A 30 -16.32 1.71 -15.76
N ALA A 31 -15.99 2.95 -16.13
CA ALA A 31 -16.49 4.16 -15.46
C ALA A 31 -18.03 4.28 -15.47
N TRP A 32 -18.68 3.70 -16.48
CA TRP A 32 -20.12 3.76 -16.69
C TRP A 32 -20.88 2.52 -16.18
N ARG A 33 -20.19 1.47 -15.71
CA ARG A 33 -20.81 0.26 -15.14
C ARG A 33 -21.41 0.50 -13.76
N HIS A 34 -22.36 -0.31 -13.31
CA HIS A 34 -22.77 -0.42 -11.89
C HIS A 34 -23.07 0.92 -11.17
N GLN A 35 -23.65 1.92 -11.84
CA GLN A 35 -23.98 3.23 -11.25
C GLN A 35 -25.45 3.25 -10.76
N GLY A 36 -25.90 2.20 -10.08
CA GLY A 36 -27.34 2.04 -9.79
C GLY A 36 -28.21 1.90 -11.06
N LYS A 37 -29.47 1.50 -10.92
CA LYS A 37 -30.30 1.12 -12.07
C LYS A 37 -30.53 2.27 -13.07
N ARG A 38 -30.83 3.48 -12.58
CA ARG A 38 -31.16 4.64 -13.44
C ARG A 38 -29.97 5.17 -14.24
N VAL A 39 -28.81 5.34 -13.60
CA VAL A 39 -27.63 5.90 -14.27
C VAL A 39 -27.03 4.87 -15.23
N SER A 40 -27.05 3.58 -14.87
CA SER A 40 -26.60 2.52 -15.79
C SER A 40 -27.45 2.51 -17.06
N ALA A 41 -28.78 2.65 -16.95
CA ALA A 41 -29.67 2.75 -18.12
C ALA A 41 -29.46 4.02 -18.95
N LEU A 42 -29.03 5.13 -18.34
CA LEU A 42 -28.64 6.35 -19.07
C LEU A 42 -27.38 6.08 -19.91
N TYR A 43 -26.32 5.54 -19.31
CA TYR A 43 -25.07 5.27 -20.02
C TYR A 43 -25.21 4.18 -21.08
N SER A 44 -26.01 3.14 -20.84
CA SER A 44 -26.31 2.16 -21.88
C SER A 44 -27.01 2.79 -23.09
N ARG A 45 -27.90 3.77 -22.88
CA ARG A 45 -28.51 4.53 -23.99
C ARG A 45 -27.49 5.39 -24.73
N MET A 46 -26.62 6.12 -24.02
CA MET A 46 -25.55 6.90 -24.65
C MET A 46 -24.62 6.04 -25.50
N ILE A 47 -24.25 4.84 -25.03
CA ILE A 47 -23.45 3.88 -25.80
C ILE A 47 -24.22 3.44 -27.06
N GLN A 48 -25.51 3.16 -26.93
CA GLN A 48 -26.34 2.72 -28.04
C GLN A 48 -26.48 3.83 -29.11
N GLU A 49 -26.77 5.06 -28.70
CA GLU A 49 -26.82 6.25 -29.58
C GLU A 49 -25.49 6.44 -30.31
N PHE A 50 -24.36 6.28 -29.60
CA PHE A 50 -23.04 6.32 -30.23
C PHE A 50 -22.87 5.20 -31.27
N CYS A 51 -23.28 3.97 -30.96
CA CYS A 51 -23.19 2.85 -31.90
C CYS A 51 -24.03 3.10 -33.17
N GLU A 52 -25.22 3.65 -33.01
CA GLU A 52 -26.17 3.95 -34.11
C GLU A 52 -25.68 5.10 -35.00
N HIS A 53 -25.17 6.19 -34.43
CA HIS A 53 -24.75 7.37 -35.21
C HIS A 53 -23.38 7.24 -35.86
N PHE A 54 -22.46 6.47 -35.26
CA PHE A 54 -21.09 6.32 -35.75
C PHE A 54 -20.83 4.98 -36.45
N ASP A 55 -21.89 4.20 -36.71
CA ASP A 55 -21.87 2.89 -37.37
C ASP A 55 -20.84 1.93 -36.73
N VAL A 56 -20.97 1.76 -35.40
CA VAL A 56 -20.14 0.85 -34.61
C VAL A 56 -21.01 -0.30 -34.10
N LEU A 57 -20.60 -1.53 -34.39
CA LEU A 57 -21.28 -2.71 -33.86
C LEU A 57 -21.12 -2.77 -32.32
N PRO A 58 -22.20 -2.86 -31.53
CA PRO A 58 -22.11 -2.87 -30.06
C PRO A 58 -21.29 -4.02 -29.47
N ASP A 59 -21.24 -5.14 -30.19
CA ASP A 59 -20.61 -6.40 -29.78
C ASP A 59 -19.14 -6.49 -30.24
N ILE A 60 -18.63 -5.49 -30.97
CA ILE A 60 -17.22 -5.47 -31.35
C ILE A 60 -16.35 -5.18 -30.11
N PRO A 61 -15.27 -5.93 -29.88
CA PRO A 61 -14.29 -5.60 -28.84
C PRO A 61 -13.75 -4.18 -28.99
N PHE A 62 -13.56 -3.46 -27.88
CA PHE A 62 -13.07 -2.07 -27.89
C PHE A 62 -11.76 -1.92 -28.69
N ARG A 63 -10.83 -2.85 -28.55
CA ARG A 63 -9.55 -2.88 -29.29
C ARG A 63 -9.69 -2.97 -30.82
N ASN A 64 -10.85 -3.42 -31.30
CA ASN A 64 -11.15 -3.57 -32.72
C ASN A 64 -11.94 -2.37 -33.28
N ILE A 65 -12.34 -1.41 -32.44
CA ILE A 65 -12.95 -0.15 -32.89
C ILE A 65 -11.91 0.66 -33.65
N ARG A 66 -12.32 1.32 -34.74
CA ARG A 66 -11.44 2.21 -35.51
C ARG A 66 -10.83 3.29 -34.58
N PRO A 67 -9.51 3.55 -34.62
CA PRO A 67 -8.86 4.49 -33.70
C PRO A 67 -9.52 5.87 -33.66
N SER A 68 -9.95 6.41 -34.80
CA SER A 68 -10.67 7.70 -34.87
C SER A 68 -11.99 7.68 -34.09
N LEU A 69 -12.77 6.60 -34.19
CA LEU A 69 -14.03 6.44 -33.46
C LEU A 69 -13.80 6.17 -31.97
N ALA A 70 -12.73 5.45 -31.61
CA ALA A 70 -12.34 5.28 -30.22
C ALA A 70 -11.96 6.63 -29.58
N THR A 71 -11.27 7.51 -30.30
CA THR A 71 -11.01 8.88 -29.84
C THR A 71 -12.30 9.67 -29.66
N ILE A 72 -13.24 9.61 -30.60
CA ILE A 72 -14.55 10.30 -30.46
C ILE A 72 -15.34 9.75 -29.26
N LEU A 73 -15.32 8.44 -29.04
CA LEU A 73 -15.98 7.84 -27.87
C LEU A 73 -15.38 8.35 -26.55
N MET A 74 -14.05 8.52 -26.48
CA MET A 74 -13.38 8.93 -25.25
C MET A 74 -13.42 10.44 -25.04
N GLU A 75 -13.13 11.24 -26.06
CA GLU A 75 -12.94 12.69 -25.98
C GLU A 75 -14.14 13.51 -26.49
N GLY A 76 -15.08 12.88 -27.18
CA GLY A 76 -16.24 13.53 -27.78
C GLY A 76 -16.01 13.95 -29.24
N THR A 77 -17.06 14.45 -29.87
CA THR A 77 -17.02 15.01 -31.24
C THR A 77 -16.58 16.46 -31.25
N THR A 78 -15.77 16.85 -32.24
CA THR A 78 -15.62 18.25 -32.64
C THR A 78 -16.86 18.75 -33.40
N GLU A 79 -17.00 20.08 -33.59
CA GLU A 79 -18.12 20.67 -34.34
C GLU A 79 -18.21 20.12 -35.77
N GLU A 80 -17.08 20.03 -36.48
CA GLU A 80 -17.00 19.46 -37.83
C GLU A 80 -17.41 17.97 -37.88
N GLN A 81 -17.04 17.20 -36.85
CA GLN A 81 -17.41 15.79 -36.75
C GLN A 81 -18.91 15.64 -36.43
N ALA A 82 -19.47 16.50 -35.59
CA ALA A 82 -20.90 16.48 -35.29
C ALA A 82 -21.74 16.76 -36.54
N GLU A 83 -21.29 17.66 -37.42
CA GLU A 83 -21.92 17.88 -38.73
C GLU A 83 -21.77 16.67 -39.66
N THR A 84 -20.58 16.07 -39.70
CA THR A 84 -20.28 14.92 -40.56
C THR A 84 -21.09 13.67 -40.21
N TYR A 85 -21.22 13.37 -38.92
CA TYR A 85 -21.94 12.20 -38.43
C TYR A 85 -23.41 12.50 -38.08
N GLY A 86 -23.84 13.76 -38.21
CA GLY A 86 -25.21 14.21 -37.92
C GLY A 86 -25.61 14.15 -36.44
N ALA A 87 -24.64 13.94 -35.54
CA ALA A 87 -24.88 13.87 -34.11
C ALA A 87 -23.64 14.31 -33.31
N ALA A 88 -23.86 15.13 -32.28
CA ALA A 88 -22.82 15.46 -31.31
C ALA A 88 -22.78 14.41 -30.19
N PHE A 89 -21.57 14.03 -29.78
CA PHE A 89 -21.34 13.12 -28.66
C PHE A 89 -20.40 13.76 -27.66
N GLU A 90 -20.79 13.79 -26.38
CA GLU A 90 -20.03 14.46 -25.30
C GLU A 90 -18.64 13.84 -25.09
N GLY A 91 -18.51 12.52 -25.27
CA GLY A 91 -17.31 11.78 -24.89
C GLY A 91 -17.35 11.30 -23.43
N VAL A 92 -16.67 10.19 -23.17
CA VAL A 92 -16.58 9.60 -21.82
C VAL A 92 -15.78 10.49 -20.88
N ILE A 93 -14.61 10.97 -21.28
CA ILE A 93 -13.71 11.77 -20.43
C ILE A 93 -14.32 13.14 -20.11
N PRO A 94 -14.86 13.92 -21.07
CA PRO A 94 -15.57 15.15 -20.75
C PRO A 94 -16.76 14.93 -19.80
N ASN A 95 -17.53 13.85 -19.99
CA ASN A 95 -18.61 13.48 -19.07
C ASN A 95 -18.11 13.27 -17.65
N LEU A 96 -16.99 12.55 -17.48
CA LEU A 96 -16.39 12.30 -16.16
C LEU A 96 -15.80 13.56 -15.55
N LYS A 97 -15.13 14.43 -16.34
CA LYS A 97 -14.61 15.74 -15.91
C LYS A 97 -15.73 16.63 -15.39
N ARG A 98 -16.81 16.81 -16.18
CA ARG A 98 -17.99 17.57 -15.75
C ARG A 98 -18.57 17.02 -14.46
N ARG A 99 -18.70 15.69 -14.33
CA ARG A 99 -19.21 15.06 -13.10
C ARG A 99 -18.28 15.29 -11.90
N TRP A 100 -16.97 15.25 -12.09
CA TRP A 100 -15.99 15.53 -11.04
C TRP A 100 -16.12 16.97 -10.51
N GLU A 101 -16.31 17.94 -11.40
CA GLU A 101 -16.42 19.36 -11.05
C GLU A 101 -17.77 19.73 -10.44
N THR A 102 -18.85 19.09 -10.88
CA THR A 102 -20.23 19.44 -10.48
C THR A 102 -20.78 18.64 -9.29
N THR A 103 -20.16 17.52 -8.92
CA THR A 103 -20.70 16.65 -7.88
C THR A 103 -20.18 17.03 -6.50
N ASP A 104 -21.07 17.29 -5.54
CA ASP A 104 -20.72 17.49 -4.12
C ASP A 104 -20.69 16.18 -3.30
N SER A 105 -21.10 15.07 -3.90
CA SER A 105 -21.13 13.77 -3.21
C SER A 105 -19.74 13.14 -3.09
N GLU A 106 -19.28 12.98 -1.84
CA GLU A 106 -18.00 12.33 -1.53
C GLU A 106 -17.90 10.89 -2.05
N SER A 107 -18.99 10.11 -1.99
CA SER A 107 -18.98 8.73 -2.51
C SER A 107 -18.83 8.68 -4.03
N ALA A 108 -19.42 9.65 -4.74
CA ALA A 108 -19.25 9.78 -6.19
C ALA A 108 -17.84 10.25 -6.55
N LYS A 109 -17.27 11.21 -5.81
CA LYS A 109 -15.87 11.63 -5.99
C LYS A 109 -14.91 10.48 -5.74
N GLN A 110 -15.05 9.74 -4.64
CA GLN A 110 -14.20 8.58 -4.34
C GLN A 110 -14.23 7.53 -5.45
N ARG A 111 -15.39 7.35 -6.08
CA ARG A 111 -15.54 6.46 -7.22
C ARG A 111 -14.89 7.03 -8.48
N LEU A 112 -15.10 8.30 -8.81
CA LEU A 112 -14.47 8.93 -9.98
C LEU A 112 -12.93 8.93 -9.86
N HIS A 113 -12.43 9.08 -8.64
CA HIS A 113 -11.01 9.02 -8.32
C HIS A 113 -10.36 7.68 -8.71
N THR A 114 -11.11 6.57 -8.80
CA THR A 114 -10.53 5.29 -9.25
C THR A 114 -10.17 5.27 -10.73
N PHE A 115 -10.63 6.27 -11.49
CA PHE A 115 -10.36 6.44 -12.93
C PHE A 115 -9.36 7.57 -13.22
N LEU A 116 -8.86 8.24 -12.18
CA LEU A 116 -7.80 9.23 -12.31
C LEU A 116 -6.43 8.55 -12.25
N GLY A 117 -5.57 8.87 -13.21
CA GLY A 117 -4.14 8.55 -13.21
C GLY A 117 -3.32 9.77 -12.81
N GLU A 118 -2.13 9.52 -12.25
CA GLU A 118 -1.14 10.56 -12.03
C GLU A 118 -0.29 10.73 -13.30
N SER A 119 -0.29 11.94 -13.85
CA SER A 119 0.58 12.33 -14.97
C SER A 119 1.63 13.33 -14.48
N PRO A 120 2.88 13.30 -15.00
CA PRO A 120 3.84 14.36 -14.75
C PRO A 120 3.26 15.70 -15.19
N CYS A 121 3.33 16.70 -14.32
CA CYS A 121 2.80 18.03 -14.59
C CYS A 121 3.48 18.63 -15.83
N GLU A 122 2.70 19.03 -16.83
CA GLU A 122 3.21 19.56 -18.11
C GLU A 122 4.14 20.77 -17.98
N ARG A 123 4.00 21.55 -16.90
CA ARG A 123 4.79 22.78 -16.71
C ARG A 123 6.14 22.55 -16.03
N CYS A 124 6.21 21.60 -15.10
CA CYS A 124 7.43 21.35 -14.31
C CYS A 124 8.04 19.98 -14.60
N HIS A 125 7.37 19.15 -15.40
CA HIS A 125 7.77 17.79 -15.77
C HIS A 125 8.16 16.92 -14.56
N GLY A 126 7.42 17.07 -13.45
CA GLY A 126 7.69 16.32 -12.22
C GLY A 126 8.61 17.02 -11.21
N SER A 127 9.37 18.05 -11.61
CA SER A 127 10.38 18.70 -10.74
C SER A 127 9.81 19.47 -9.54
N ARG A 128 8.49 19.71 -9.49
CA ARG A 128 7.77 20.45 -8.43
C ARG A 128 8.13 21.93 -8.29
N LEU A 129 9.13 22.40 -9.02
CA LEU A 129 9.69 23.74 -8.90
C LEU A 129 9.25 24.66 -10.04
N ARG A 130 9.36 25.97 -9.80
CA ARG A 130 9.22 26.98 -10.85
C ARG A 130 10.46 26.99 -11.73
N ARG A 131 10.31 27.44 -12.99
CA ARG A 131 11.40 27.48 -13.97
C ARG A 131 12.58 28.33 -13.48
N GLU A 132 12.30 29.44 -12.80
CA GLU A 132 13.31 30.34 -12.26
C GLU A 132 14.17 29.65 -11.17
N ALA A 133 13.57 28.79 -10.35
CA ALA A 133 14.28 28.03 -9.33
C ALA A 133 15.20 26.95 -9.95
N LEU A 134 14.78 26.35 -11.07
CA LEU A 134 15.58 25.35 -11.80
C LEU A 134 16.82 25.96 -12.50
N CYS A 135 16.86 27.28 -12.68
CA CYS A 135 18.03 27.96 -13.22
C CYS A 135 19.20 28.05 -12.22
N VAL A 136 18.93 27.90 -10.92
CA VAL A 136 19.98 27.89 -9.89
C VAL A 136 20.69 26.53 -9.90
N ARG A 137 22.02 26.55 -10.03
CA ARG A 137 22.84 25.35 -10.16
C ARG A 137 23.93 25.28 -9.11
N VAL A 138 24.20 24.07 -8.63
CA VAL A 138 25.31 23.71 -7.75
C VAL A 138 26.07 22.57 -8.41
N GLY A 139 27.39 22.70 -8.59
CA GLY A 139 28.19 21.69 -9.30
C GLY A 139 27.65 21.40 -10.71
N GLY A 140 27.12 22.42 -11.40
CA GLY A 140 26.51 22.28 -12.72
C GLY A 140 25.09 21.66 -12.75
N ASN A 141 24.56 21.19 -11.63
CA ASN A 141 23.27 20.50 -11.54
C ASN A 141 22.21 21.40 -10.88
N SER A 142 20.96 21.34 -11.37
CA SER A 142 19.84 22.00 -10.69
C SER A 142 19.41 21.22 -9.44
N LEU A 143 18.59 21.82 -8.59
CA LEU A 143 18.06 21.13 -7.41
C LEU A 143 17.28 19.86 -7.80
N ALA A 144 16.51 19.90 -8.88
CA ALA A 144 15.76 18.75 -9.37
C ALA A 144 16.68 17.61 -9.84
N ASP A 145 17.78 17.95 -10.52
CA ASP A 145 18.78 16.97 -10.97
C ASP A 145 19.40 16.24 -9.77
N ILE A 146 19.77 16.99 -8.72
CA ILE A 146 20.34 16.43 -7.50
C ILE A 146 19.32 15.56 -6.76
N THR A 147 18.06 15.99 -6.64
CA THR A 147 17.04 15.21 -5.92
C THR A 147 16.59 13.95 -6.66
N ALA A 148 16.75 13.92 -7.99
CA ALA A 148 16.49 12.74 -8.81
C ALA A 148 17.59 11.67 -8.69
N MET A 149 18.78 12.02 -8.18
CA MET A 149 19.85 11.06 -7.93
C MET A 149 19.45 10.05 -6.85
N THR A 150 19.92 8.82 -6.98
CA THR A 150 19.94 7.88 -5.86
C THR A 150 20.82 8.43 -4.73
N ILE A 151 20.57 8.04 -3.49
CA ILE A 151 21.37 8.45 -2.33
C ILE A 151 22.85 8.08 -2.54
N ALA A 152 23.13 6.91 -3.14
CA ALA A 152 24.49 6.51 -3.52
C ALA A 152 25.14 7.49 -4.53
N GLN A 153 24.40 7.90 -5.55
CA GLN A 153 24.88 8.86 -6.56
C GLN A 153 25.07 10.26 -5.96
N ALA A 154 24.12 10.70 -5.13
CA ALA A 154 24.19 11.98 -4.44
C ALA A 154 25.40 12.04 -3.50
N SER A 155 25.70 10.96 -2.77
CA SER A 155 26.90 10.87 -1.91
C SER A 155 28.17 11.13 -2.72
N ARG A 156 28.34 10.42 -3.86
CA ARG A 156 29.50 10.62 -4.74
C ARG A 156 29.55 12.04 -5.32
N PHE A 157 28.41 12.57 -5.73
CA PHE A 157 28.32 13.93 -6.26
C PHE A 157 28.81 14.96 -5.24
N PHE A 158 28.41 14.85 -3.98
CA PHE A 158 28.88 15.76 -2.93
C PHE A 158 30.33 15.50 -2.53
N ASP A 159 30.82 14.26 -2.60
CA ASP A 159 32.22 13.93 -2.31
C ASP A 159 33.18 14.59 -3.33
N ASP A 160 32.75 14.67 -4.59
CA ASP A 160 33.51 15.31 -5.68
C ASP A 160 33.29 16.84 -5.75
N LEU A 161 32.34 17.39 -4.98
CA LEU A 161 31.96 18.79 -5.05
C LEU A 161 32.91 19.68 -4.22
N SER A 162 33.74 20.46 -4.91
CA SER A 162 34.64 21.43 -4.28
C SER A 162 34.24 22.87 -4.58
N PHE A 163 34.40 23.76 -3.59
CA PHE A 163 34.26 25.20 -3.74
C PHE A 163 35.60 25.90 -3.45
N THR A 164 35.76 27.12 -3.97
CA THR A 164 36.97 27.95 -3.77
C THR A 164 36.63 29.30 -3.16
N GLY A 165 37.54 29.88 -2.38
CA GLY A 165 37.37 31.22 -1.80
C GLY A 165 36.25 31.27 -0.74
N GLU A 166 35.52 32.39 -0.68
CA GLU A 166 34.45 32.61 0.31
C GLU A 166 33.33 31.57 0.25
N ALA A 167 33.03 31.03 -0.95
CA ALA A 167 32.02 30.00 -1.13
C ALA A 167 32.38 28.70 -0.37
N ALA A 168 33.68 28.37 -0.25
CA ALA A 168 34.12 27.20 0.50
C ALA A 168 33.81 27.34 1.99
N THR A 169 34.08 28.51 2.58
CA THR A 169 33.81 28.79 4.00
C THR A 169 32.31 28.71 4.32
N VAL A 170 31.45 29.19 3.42
CA VAL A 170 29.99 29.12 3.61
C VAL A 170 29.46 27.70 3.40
N ALA A 171 30.01 26.96 2.44
CA ALA A 171 29.55 25.62 2.09
C ALA A 171 30.02 24.54 3.07
N GLU A 172 31.19 24.69 3.71
CA GLU A 172 31.78 23.66 4.57
C GLU A 172 30.82 23.08 5.62
N PRO A 173 30.15 23.88 6.48
CA PRO A 173 29.22 23.31 7.46
C PRO A 173 28.02 22.60 6.83
N LEU A 174 27.55 23.09 5.67
CA LEU A 174 26.42 22.49 4.95
C LEU A 174 26.82 21.15 4.31
N LEU A 175 27.99 21.09 3.66
CA LEU A 175 28.51 19.86 3.07
C LEU A 175 28.73 18.81 4.15
N ARG A 176 29.32 19.18 5.29
CA ARG A 176 29.51 18.28 6.42
C ARG A 176 28.20 17.61 6.86
N GLU A 177 27.14 18.39 7.01
CA GLU A 177 25.81 17.89 7.39
C GLU A 177 25.20 17.01 6.28
N ILE A 178 25.36 17.38 5.01
CA ILE A 178 24.88 16.60 3.86
C ILE A 178 25.58 15.24 3.82
N HIS A 179 26.92 15.20 3.88
CA HIS A 179 27.69 13.96 3.90
C HIS A 179 27.27 13.07 5.06
N GLN A 180 27.11 13.64 6.26
CA GLN A 180 26.72 12.89 7.44
C GLN A 180 25.33 12.25 7.27
N ARG A 181 24.33 12.98 6.77
CA ARG A 181 22.98 12.43 6.53
C ARG A 181 22.96 11.39 5.42
N LEU A 182 23.64 11.64 4.30
CA LEU A 182 23.73 10.68 3.20
C LEU A 182 24.46 9.41 3.65
N ARG A 183 25.49 9.53 4.48
CA ARG A 183 26.17 8.40 5.09
C ARG A 183 25.23 7.57 5.95
N PHE A 184 24.42 8.17 6.82
CA PHE A 184 23.45 7.40 7.61
C PHE A 184 22.40 6.69 6.76
N LEU A 185 21.91 7.34 5.70
CA LEU A 185 21.00 6.69 4.75
C LEU A 185 21.67 5.54 4.00
N ASN A 186 22.94 5.70 3.62
CA ASN A 186 23.73 4.62 3.07
C ASN A 186 23.84 3.50 4.10
N ASP A 187 24.21 3.79 5.34
CA ASP A 187 24.42 2.86 6.46
C ASP A 187 23.19 2.04 6.83
N VAL A 188 21.97 2.57 6.66
CA VAL A 188 20.74 1.78 6.84
C VAL A 188 20.33 1.00 5.57
N GLY A 189 21.13 1.02 4.49
CA GLY A 189 20.89 0.24 3.28
C GLY A 189 19.70 0.70 2.43
N VAL A 190 19.49 2.02 2.34
CA VAL A 190 18.50 2.62 1.44
C VAL A 190 19.15 3.42 0.31
N ASP A 191 20.42 3.17 0.03
CA ASP A 191 21.27 3.88 -0.93
C ASP A 191 20.73 3.85 -2.38
N TYR A 192 19.88 2.87 -2.71
CA TYR A 192 19.22 2.73 -4.01
C TYR A 192 18.01 3.64 -4.21
N LEU A 193 17.50 4.29 -3.17
CA LEU A 193 16.37 5.23 -3.28
C LEU A 193 16.83 6.57 -3.82
N THR A 194 15.98 7.23 -4.61
CA THR A 194 16.19 8.63 -4.97
C THR A 194 15.74 9.56 -3.85
N LEU A 195 16.36 10.73 -3.74
CA LEU A 195 16.03 11.71 -2.69
C LEU A 195 14.61 12.27 -2.84
N GLU A 196 14.08 12.32 -4.06
CA GLU A 196 12.73 12.81 -4.34
C GLU A 196 11.62 11.76 -4.18
N ARG A 197 11.97 10.49 -3.90
CA ARG A 197 11.01 9.39 -3.84
C ARG A 197 9.92 9.68 -2.81
N SER A 198 8.67 9.53 -3.22
CA SER A 198 7.51 9.80 -2.36
C SER A 198 7.51 8.88 -1.14
N SER A 199 7.31 9.46 0.05
CA SER A 199 7.22 8.72 1.31
C SER A 199 6.08 7.70 1.32
N MET A 200 5.00 7.97 0.58
CA MET A 200 3.85 7.06 0.43
C MET A 200 4.15 5.81 -0.41
N SER A 201 5.25 5.83 -1.18
CA SER A 201 5.69 4.71 -2.03
C SER A 201 6.75 3.82 -1.37
N LEU A 202 7.14 4.15 -0.14
CA LEU A 202 8.10 3.37 0.63
C LEU A 202 7.39 2.18 1.28
N SER A 203 8.06 1.04 1.28
CA SER A 203 7.71 -0.09 2.14
C SER A 203 7.87 0.27 3.61
N GLY A 204 7.17 -0.46 4.50
CA GLY A 204 7.30 -0.27 5.95
C GLY A 204 8.77 -0.34 6.41
N GLY A 205 9.53 -1.33 5.92
CA GLY A 205 10.95 -1.46 6.23
C GLY A 205 11.83 -0.33 5.68
N GLU A 206 11.58 0.17 4.45
CA GLU A 206 12.30 1.36 3.93
C GLU A 206 12.02 2.59 4.81
N TRP A 207 10.76 2.83 5.18
CA TRP A 207 10.36 3.95 6.02
C TRP A 207 10.97 3.88 7.43
N GLN A 208 10.93 2.71 8.05
CA GLN A 208 11.51 2.48 9.37
C GLN A 208 13.01 2.72 9.37
N ARG A 209 13.74 2.27 8.34
CA ARG A 209 15.18 2.48 8.21
C ARG A 209 15.55 3.95 7.99
N ILE A 210 14.78 4.69 7.16
CA ILE A 210 14.98 6.14 7.02
C ILE A 210 14.75 6.85 8.36
N ARG A 211 13.72 6.44 9.11
CA ARG A 211 13.47 6.97 10.45
C ARG A 211 14.64 6.69 11.40
N LEU A 212 15.21 5.48 11.37
CA LEU A 212 16.39 5.14 12.16
C LEU A 212 17.60 5.99 11.79
N ALA A 213 17.90 6.14 10.49
CA ALA A 213 18.98 7.02 10.03
C ALA A 213 18.81 8.46 10.55
N THR A 214 17.57 8.94 10.58
CA THR A 214 17.25 10.29 11.10
C THR A 214 17.51 10.40 12.60
N GLN A 215 17.26 9.34 13.38
CA GLN A 215 17.54 9.33 14.83
C GLN A 215 19.03 9.25 15.15
N ILE A 216 19.80 8.47 14.38
CA ILE A 216 21.27 8.44 14.51
C ILE A 216 21.84 9.83 14.23
N GLY A 217 21.30 10.50 13.20
CA GLY A 217 21.75 11.84 12.83
C GLY A 217 21.36 12.96 13.77
N SER A 218 20.38 12.76 14.67
CA SER A 218 20.08 13.78 15.67
C SER A 218 21.09 13.82 16.83
N GLY A 219 21.95 12.80 16.96
CA GLY A 219 23.02 12.78 17.96
C GLY A 219 22.50 12.90 19.40
N LEU A 220 21.28 12.42 19.65
CA LEU A 220 20.68 12.47 20.98
C LEU A 220 21.33 11.43 21.89
N ALA A 221 21.49 11.80 23.16
CA ALA A 221 21.98 10.96 24.24
C ALA A 221 20.94 10.93 25.38
N GLY A 222 20.89 9.85 26.16
CA GLY A 222 19.93 9.65 27.24
C GLY A 222 18.52 9.31 26.78
N VAL A 223 18.34 8.86 25.53
CA VAL A 223 17.04 8.51 24.95
C VAL A 223 16.78 7.01 25.06
N CYS A 224 15.54 6.63 25.38
CA CYS A 224 15.08 5.25 25.28
C CYS A 224 14.33 5.03 23.95
N TYR A 225 14.98 4.33 23.02
CA TYR A 225 14.40 3.93 21.75
C TYR A 225 13.68 2.59 21.90
N VAL A 226 12.39 2.56 21.51
CA VAL A 226 11.59 1.33 21.47
C VAL A 226 11.25 1.04 20.01
N LEU A 227 11.71 -0.11 19.51
CA LEU A 227 11.53 -0.54 18.13
C LEU A 227 10.68 -1.80 18.07
N ASP A 228 9.75 -1.83 17.13
CA ASP A 228 8.85 -2.95 16.85
C ASP A 228 9.29 -3.61 15.52
N GLU A 229 9.80 -4.84 15.61
CA GLU A 229 10.25 -5.72 14.51
C GLU A 229 10.99 -5.00 13.35
N PRO A 230 12.14 -4.35 13.59
CA PRO A 230 12.89 -3.61 12.57
C PRO A 230 13.44 -4.45 11.42
N THR A 231 13.44 -5.79 11.52
CA THR A 231 13.82 -6.69 10.42
C THR A 231 12.69 -6.91 9.41
N ILE A 232 11.46 -6.43 9.64
CA ILE A 232 10.35 -6.61 8.68
C ILE A 232 10.74 -6.08 7.29
N GLY A 233 10.66 -6.97 6.30
CA GLY A 233 10.96 -6.64 4.91
C GLY A 233 12.45 -6.41 4.63
N LEU A 234 13.33 -6.73 5.57
CA LEU A 234 14.78 -6.74 5.40
C LEU A 234 15.23 -8.12 4.89
N HIS A 235 16.27 -8.14 4.07
CA HIS A 235 16.89 -9.39 3.65
C HIS A 235 17.94 -9.81 4.69
N THR A 236 18.10 -11.11 4.95
CA THR A 236 19.02 -11.64 5.98
C THR A 236 20.45 -11.08 5.86
N ARG A 237 20.93 -10.90 4.63
CA ARG A 237 22.23 -10.24 4.35
C ARG A 237 22.40 -8.88 5.04
N ASP A 238 21.31 -8.10 5.11
CA ASP A 238 21.32 -6.73 5.60
C ASP A 238 21.02 -6.65 7.11
N THR A 239 20.64 -7.77 7.76
CA THR A 239 20.36 -7.84 9.20
C THR A 239 21.57 -7.43 10.03
N ARG A 240 22.78 -7.89 9.68
CA ARG A 240 24.02 -7.49 10.37
C ARG A 240 24.30 -5.99 10.34
N ARG A 241 23.84 -5.32 9.28
CA ARG A 241 23.99 -3.88 9.14
C ARG A 241 23.07 -3.16 10.12
N LEU A 242 21.82 -3.65 10.23
CA LEU A 242 20.86 -3.15 11.20
C LEU A 242 21.34 -3.37 12.64
N THR A 243 21.86 -4.55 12.99
CA THR A 243 22.37 -4.80 14.35
C THR A 243 23.55 -3.89 14.69
N GLY A 244 24.46 -3.63 13.75
CA GLY A 244 25.54 -2.66 13.93
C GLY A 244 25.03 -1.24 14.19
N ILE A 245 23.96 -0.82 13.51
CA ILE A 245 23.30 0.47 13.74
C ILE A 245 22.66 0.55 15.13
N LEU A 246 21.97 -0.51 15.55
CA LEU A 246 21.33 -0.57 16.87
C LEU A 246 22.37 -0.52 18.00
N ALA A 247 23.51 -1.21 17.81
CA ALA A 247 24.64 -1.14 18.71
C ALA A 247 25.22 0.29 18.78
N GLN A 248 25.41 0.94 17.63
CA GLN A 248 25.90 2.31 17.57
C GLN A 248 24.95 3.31 18.27
N LEU A 249 23.63 3.12 18.13
CA LEU A 249 22.65 3.94 18.86
C LEU A 249 22.80 3.78 20.38
N ALA A 250 22.98 2.55 20.86
CA ALA A 250 23.19 2.27 22.28
C ALA A 250 24.52 2.85 22.80
N GLU A 251 25.59 2.79 22.02
CA GLU A 251 26.90 3.36 22.34
C GLU A 251 26.88 4.90 22.54
N MET A 252 25.88 5.59 21.97
CA MET A 252 25.65 7.03 22.16
C MET A 252 24.95 7.36 23.49
N ASP A 253 25.14 6.55 24.53
CA ASP A 253 24.50 6.70 25.84
C ASP A 253 22.96 6.65 25.77
N ASN A 254 22.44 5.76 24.92
CA ASN A 254 20.99 5.53 24.78
C ASN A 254 20.61 4.10 25.18
N THR A 255 19.35 3.90 25.51
CA THR A 255 18.77 2.57 25.71
C THR A 255 18.00 2.16 24.46
N VAL A 256 18.24 0.95 23.95
CA VAL A 256 17.56 0.44 22.75
C VAL A 256 16.81 -0.85 23.11
N ILE A 257 15.49 -0.80 23.10
CA ILE A 257 14.59 -1.93 23.36
C ILE A 257 13.98 -2.35 22.02
N VAL A 258 14.16 -3.61 21.65
CA VAL A 258 13.72 -4.14 20.35
C VAL A 258 12.81 -5.35 20.58
N VAL A 259 11.61 -5.32 19.99
CA VAL A 259 10.74 -6.48 19.83
C VAL A 259 11.17 -7.19 18.54
N GLU A 260 11.63 -8.43 18.64
CA GLU A 260 12.16 -9.18 17.49
C GLU A 260 11.93 -10.68 17.58
N HIS A 261 12.03 -11.32 16.42
CA HIS A 261 11.96 -12.76 16.24
C HIS A 261 13.14 -13.31 15.40
N ASP A 262 13.96 -12.43 14.81
CA ASP A 262 15.13 -12.83 14.02
C ASP A 262 16.29 -13.34 14.89
N GLU A 263 16.84 -14.51 14.52
CA GLU A 263 17.89 -15.18 15.27
C GLU A 263 19.19 -14.36 15.35
N GLU A 264 19.59 -13.65 14.29
CA GLU A 264 20.82 -12.84 14.28
C GLU A 264 20.67 -11.61 15.19
N VAL A 265 19.48 -10.99 15.21
CA VAL A 265 19.22 -9.85 16.12
C VAL A 265 19.22 -10.30 17.57
N ILE A 266 18.50 -11.38 17.88
CA ILE A 266 18.46 -11.95 19.24
C ILE A 266 19.86 -12.33 19.71
N ALA A 267 20.67 -12.95 18.85
CA ALA A 267 22.04 -13.34 19.18
C ALA A 267 22.96 -12.14 19.46
N SER A 268 22.67 -10.97 18.90
CA SER A 268 23.45 -9.75 19.11
C SER A 268 23.05 -8.94 20.35
N ALA A 269 21.94 -9.30 21.01
CA ALA A 269 21.41 -8.55 22.13
C ALA A 269 22.27 -8.72 23.39
N GLY A 270 22.56 -7.61 24.09
CA GLY A 270 23.26 -7.64 25.38
C GLY A 270 22.40 -8.19 26.53
N HIS A 271 21.08 -8.05 26.43
CA HIS A 271 20.11 -8.55 27.40
C HIS A 271 18.84 -8.96 26.67
N MET A 272 18.24 -10.08 27.07
CA MET A 272 17.06 -10.66 26.43
C MET A 272 15.96 -10.87 27.47
N ILE A 273 14.72 -10.58 27.09
CA ILE A 273 13.51 -10.85 27.87
C ILE A 273 12.57 -11.68 27.01
N ASP A 274 12.30 -12.91 27.42
CA ASP A 274 11.38 -13.82 26.74
C ASP A 274 9.99 -13.77 27.41
N ILE A 275 8.96 -13.44 26.62
CA ILE A 275 7.58 -13.32 27.10
C ILE A 275 6.77 -14.52 26.60
N GLY A 276 6.03 -15.16 27.50
CA GLY A 276 5.24 -16.34 27.16
C GLY A 276 4.45 -16.88 28.35
N PRO A 277 4.27 -18.21 28.45
CA PRO A 277 4.69 -19.28 27.52
C PRO A 277 3.79 -19.44 26.28
N GLY A 278 2.65 -18.75 26.21
CA GLY A 278 1.75 -18.77 25.06
C GLY A 278 1.16 -17.40 24.73
N ALA A 279 0.22 -17.34 23.79
CA ALA A 279 -0.46 -16.11 23.42
C ALA A 279 -1.72 -15.85 24.27
N GLY A 280 -2.13 -14.57 24.37
CA GLY A 280 -3.37 -14.15 25.04
C GLY A 280 -3.33 -14.39 26.55
N SER A 281 -4.37 -14.99 27.11
CA SER A 281 -4.47 -15.30 28.55
C SER A 281 -3.45 -16.32 29.05
N ARG A 282 -2.74 -17.01 28.13
CA ARG A 282 -1.64 -17.94 28.44
C ARG A 282 -0.27 -17.29 28.34
N GLY A 283 -0.21 -15.99 28.06
CA GLY A 283 0.99 -15.19 27.97
C GLY A 283 1.07 -14.14 29.08
N GLY A 284 1.91 -13.12 28.88
CA GLY A 284 2.02 -12.00 29.81
C GLY A 284 2.93 -12.26 31.01
N HIS A 285 3.72 -13.33 30.96
CA HIS A 285 4.73 -13.65 31.97
C HIS A 285 6.14 -13.58 31.36
N ILE A 286 7.11 -13.14 32.16
CA ILE A 286 8.53 -13.25 31.83
C ILE A 286 8.92 -14.71 32.08
N VAL A 287 9.23 -15.43 31.01
CA VAL A 287 9.60 -16.86 31.06
C VAL A 287 11.09 -17.02 31.33
N ALA A 288 11.89 -16.13 30.76
CA ALA A 288 13.33 -16.05 30.99
C ALA A 288 13.79 -14.62 30.78
N GLU A 289 14.77 -14.19 31.55
CA GLU A 289 15.37 -12.86 31.45
C GLU A 289 16.87 -12.96 31.79
N GLY A 290 17.70 -12.27 31.02
CA GLY A 290 19.13 -12.17 31.24
C GLY A 290 19.93 -12.13 29.94
N PRO A 291 21.25 -12.33 30.02
CA PRO A 291 22.08 -12.57 28.84
C PRO A 291 21.60 -13.80 28.06
N LEU A 292 21.96 -13.87 26.77
CA LEU A 292 21.54 -14.94 25.86
C LEU A 292 21.78 -16.34 26.45
N GLU A 293 22.96 -16.59 27.02
CA GLU A 293 23.34 -17.87 27.62
C GLU A 293 22.37 -18.31 28.73
N GLN A 294 21.90 -17.36 29.55
CA GLN A 294 20.96 -17.63 30.63
C GLN A 294 19.56 -17.96 30.09
N VAL A 295 19.12 -17.24 29.05
CA VAL A 295 17.82 -17.51 28.41
C VAL A 295 17.84 -18.87 27.71
N LEU A 296 18.93 -19.22 27.02
CA LEU A 296 19.10 -20.52 26.34
C LEU A 296 19.06 -21.72 27.31
N ALA A 297 19.40 -21.52 28.59
CA ALA A 297 19.31 -22.56 29.61
C ALA A 297 17.86 -22.83 30.09
N SER A 298 16.91 -21.94 29.77
CA SER A 298 15.51 -22.09 30.20
C SER A 298 14.79 -23.18 29.41
N GLN A 299 14.27 -24.18 30.12
CA GLN A 299 13.45 -25.25 29.55
C GLN A 299 11.99 -24.81 29.28
N GLU A 300 11.57 -23.70 29.89
CA GLU A 300 10.22 -23.16 29.69
C GLU A 300 10.15 -22.24 28.47
N SER A 301 11.26 -21.58 28.11
CA SER A 301 11.35 -20.69 26.96
C SER A 301 11.15 -21.45 25.65
N LEU A 302 10.10 -21.09 24.91
CA LEU A 302 9.87 -21.60 23.56
C LEU A 302 10.96 -21.08 22.61
N THR A 303 11.34 -19.81 22.78
CA THR A 303 12.40 -19.16 22.01
C THR A 303 13.72 -19.89 22.18
N ALA A 304 14.11 -20.23 23.42
CA ALA A 304 15.31 -21.02 23.69
C ALA A 304 15.26 -22.40 23.01
N LYS A 305 14.11 -23.08 22.97
CA LYS A 305 13.98 -24.37 22.28
C LYS A 305 14.26 -24.26 20.78
N PHE A 306 13.85 -23.17 20.13
CA PHE A 306 14.16 -22.95 18.72
C PHE A 306 15.63 -22.57 18.51
N LEU A 307 16.17 -21.65 19.32
CA LEU A 307 17.56 -21.21 19.20
C LEU A 307 18.59 -22.32 19.50
N THR A 308 18.27 -23.24 20.42
CA THR A 308 19.12 -24.41 20.72
C THR A 308 18.94 -25.56 19.72
N GLY A 309 17.94 -25.47 18.83
CA GLY A 309 17.57 -26.55 17.90
C GLY A 309 16.81 -27.72 18.53
N SER A 310 16.43 -27.63 19.81
CA SER A 310 15.56 -28.61 20.49
C SER A 310 14.17 -28.68 19.84
N SER A 311 13.71 -27.57 19.26
CA SER A 311 12.57 -27.46 18.37
C SER A 311 13.03 -26.87 17.04
N ARG A 312 12.44 -27.32 15.93
CA ARG A 312 12.78 -26.84 14.58
C ARG A 312 11.57 -26.87 13.68
N ILE A 313 11.57 -25.98 12.69
CA ILE A 313 10.61 -26.05 11.59
C ILE A 313 11.00 -27.24 10.71
N ALA A 314 10.13 -28.24 10.64
CA ALA A 314 10.38 -29.43 9.84
C ALA A 314 10.40 -29.07 8.34
N MET A 315 11.48 -29.45 7.66
CA MET A 315 11.54 -29.37 6.21
C MET A 315 10.75 -30.56 5.62
N PRO A 316 9.95 -30.34 4.57
CA PRO A 316 9.20 -31.42 3.95
C PRO A 316 10.14 -32.43 3.28
N ASP A 317 9.88 -33.73 3.47
CA ASP A 317 10.69 -34.82 2.91
C ASP A 317 10.69 -34.83 1.37
N SER A 318 9.63 -34.32 0.75
CA SER A 318 9.51 -34.17 -0.69
C SER A 318 8.85 -32.84 -1.05
N ARG A 319 9.22 -32.30 -2.22
CA ARG A 319 8.62 -31.10 -2.80
C ARG A 319 7.63 -31.49 -3.88
N ARG A 320 6.56 -30.70 -4.05
CA ARG A 320 5.63 -30.89 -5.17
C ARG A 320 6.37 -30.70 -6.49
N GLU A 321 6.23 -31.64 -7.41
CA GLU A 321 6.77 -31.52 -8.76
C GLU A 321 6.12 -30.33 -9.49
N THR A 322 6.92 -29.59 -10.23
CA THR A 322 6.46 -28.41 -10.97
C THR A 322 5.98 -28.81 -12.36
N ASP A 323 4.73 -28.48 -12.67
CA ASP A 323 4.19 -28.58 -14.03
C ASP A 323 4.27 -27.20 -14.72
N TRP A 324 5.22 -27.08 -15.65
CA TRP A 324 5.44 -25.83 -16.39
C TRP A 324 4.43 -25.62 -17.53
N GLN A 325 3.62 -26.62 -17.88
CA GLN A 325 2.44 -26.40 -18.74
C GLN A 325 1.33 -25.71 -17.95
N ARG A 326 1.27 -25.97 -16.64
CA ARG A 326 0.34 -25.35 -15.70
C ARG A 326 0.98 -24.16 -14.98
N CYS A 327 1.28 -23.09 -15.71
CA CYS A 327 1.89 -21.88 -15.14
C CYS A 327 1.23 -20.59 -15.63
N VAL A 328 1.44 -19.51 -14.86
CA VAL A 328 1.21 -18.13 -15.32
C VAL A 328 2.56 -17.55 -15.74
N GLU A 329 2.66 -17.08 -16.98
CA GLU A 329 3.87 -16.49 -17.53
C GLU A 329 3.69 -14.99 -17.76
N LEU A 330 4.56 -14.18 -17.18
CA LEU A 330 4.71 -12.77 -17.49
C LEU A 330 5.88 -12.59 -18.45
N ARG A 331 5.68 -11.81 -19.52
CA ARG A 331 6.74 -11.47 -20.46
C ARG A 331 6.98 -9.97 -20.57
N GLY A 332 8.23 -9.61 -20.79
CA GLY A 332 8.70 -8.25 -21.03
C GLY A 332 8.39 -7.27 -19.90
N VAL A 333 8.59 -7.69 -18.64
CA VAL A 333 8.30 -6.84 -17.48
C VAL A 333 9.38 -5.76 -17.33
N CYS A 334 8.98 -4.49 -17.44
CA CYS A 334 9.87 -3.32 -17.46
C CYS A 334 9.50 -2.26 -16.40
N ALA A 335 8.70 -2.64 -15.39
CA ALA A 335 8.28 -1.70 -14.35
C ALA A 335 9.43 -1.33 -13.39
N ASN A 336 9.59 -0.04 -13.09
CA ASN A 336 10.65 0.51 -12.24
C ASN A 336 12.05 0.02 -12.65
N ASN A 337 12.74 -0.71 -11.79
CA ASN A 337 14.09 -1.22 -12.03
C ASN A 337 14.13 -2.61 -12.68
N LEU A 338 12.99 -3.18 -13.06
CA LEU A 338 12.92 -4.48 -13.74
C LEU A 338 13.38 -4.35 -15.20
N LYS A 339 14.24 -5.26 -15.64
CA LYS A 339 14.97 -5.16 -16.90
C LYS A 339 14.44 -6.12 -17.96
N ASN A 340 13.23 -5.86 -18.48
CA ASN A 340 12.58 -6.67 -19.52
C ASN A 340 12.57 -8.17 -19.19
N LEU A 341 11.96 -8.52 -18.05
CA LEU A 341 12.00 -9.86 -17.50
C LEU A 341 10.87 -10.74 -18.04
N ASP A 342 11.21 -11.98 -18.38
CA ASP A 342 10.26 -13.07 -18.62
C ASP A 342 10.29 -14.03 -17.42
N VAL A 343 9.15 -14.22 -16.76
CA VAL A 343 9.05 -15.01 -15.52
C VAL A 343 7.83 -15.91 -15.55
N ARG A 344 8.01 -17.17 -15.14
CA ARG A 344 6.96 -18.19 -15.04
C ARG A 344 6.69 -18.54 -13.58
N PHE A 345 5.42 -18.58 -13.21
CA PHE A 345 4.93 -18.96 -11.89
C PHE A 345 4.15 -20.28 -12.00
N PRO A 346 4.70 -21.42 -11.54
CA PRO A 346 4.00 -22.70 -11.61
C PRO A 346 2.78 -22.68 -10.67
N LEU A 347 1.64 -23.14 -11.18
CA LEU A 347 0.41 -23.24 -10.41
C LEU A 347 0.45 -24.49 -9.51
N CYS A 348 -0.43 -24.52 -8.50
CA CYS A 348 -0.54 -25.61 -7.52
C CYS A 348 0.77 -25.89 -6.72
N CYS A 349 1.67 -24.91 -6.69
CA CYS A 349 2.94 -24.98 -5.97
C CYS A 349 3.02 -23.90 -4.87
N TYR A 350 3.86 -24.13 -3.86
CA TYR A 350 4.23 -23.11 -2.88
C TYR A 350 5.40 -22.30 -3.46
N VAL A 351 5.10 -21.15 -4.06
CA VAL A 351 6.07 -20.30 -4.77
C VAL A 351 6.53 -19.16 -3.85
N CYS A 352 7.84 -19.04 -3.66
CA CYS A 352 8.44 -17.95 -2.90
C CYS A 352 9.24 -17.04 -3.84
N VAL A 353 9.03 -15.73 -3.76
CA VAL A 353 9.81 -14.72 -4.50
C VAL A 353 10.77 -14.05 -3.52
N THR A 354 12.06 -14.35 -3.64
CA THR A 354 13.10 -13.89 -2.71
C THR A 354 14.07 -12.91 -3.38
N GLY A 355 14.99 -12.35 -2.61
CA GLY A 355 15.99 -11.38 -3.07
C GLY A 355 16.12 -10.17 -2.15
N VAL A 356 17.18 -9.39 -2.32
CA VAL A 356 17.52 -8.23 -1.48
C VAL A 356 16.48 -7.11 -1.55
N SER A 357 16.45 -6.22 -0.56
CA SER A 357 15.63 -5.01 -0.60
C SER A 357 15.95 -4.17 -1.85
N GLY A 358 14.94 -3.57 -2.47
CA GLY A 358 15.12 -2.80 -3.72
C GLY A 358 15.28 -3.63 -5.01
N SER A 359 15.39 -4.96 -4.96
CA SER A 359 15.52 -5.81 -6.16
C SER A 359 14.31 -5.84 -7.11
N GLY A 360 13.17 -5.27 -6.70
CA GLY A 360 11.95 -5.22 -7.51
C GLY A 360 10.92 -6.32 -7.23
N LYS A 361 11.06 -7.10 -6.15
CA LYS A 361 10.10 -8.16 -5.75
C LYS A 361 8.65 -7.67 -5.70
N SER A 362 8.40 -6.59 -4.93
CA SER A 362 7.05 -6.01 -4.78
C SER A 362 6.56 -5.40 -6.08
N THR A 363 7.47 -4.89 -6.93
CA THR A 363 7.10 -4.42 -8.27
C THR A 363 6.63 -5.59 -9.14
N LEU A 364 7.40 -6.67 -9.22
CA LEU A 364 7.07 -7.85 -10.01
C LEU A 364 5.75 -8.49 -9.54
N VAL A 365 5.61 -8.76 -8.24
CA VAL A 365 4.48 -9.51 -7.69
C VAL A 365 3.25 -8.62 -7.51
N THR A 366 3.37 -7.52 -6.77
CA THR A 366 2.21 -6.70 -6.37
C THR A 366 1.85 -5.68 -7.45
N GLN A 367 2.83 -5.01 -8.06
CA GLN A 367 2.54 -3.93 -9.01
C GLN A 367 2.31 -4.42 -10.45
N VAL A 368 2.85 -5.58 -10.83
CA VAL A 368 2.68 -6.14 -12.18
C VAL A 368 1.78 -7.37 -12.15
N LEU A 369 2.24 -8.50 -11.59
CA LEU A 369 1.53 -9.79 -11.66
C LEU A 369 0.12 -9.71 -11.09
N LEU A 370 -0.01 -9.25 -9.84
CA LEU A 370 -1.28 -9.18 -9.15
C LEU A 370 -2.26 -8.24 -9.85
N ARG A 371 -1.82 -7.04 -10.23
CA ARG A 371 -2.67 -6.06 -10.92
C ARG A 371 -3.09 -6.54 -12.31
N ALA A 372 -2.19 -7.18 -13.04
CA ALA A 372 -2.48 -7.76 -14.34
C ALA A 372 -3.51 -8.90 -14.22
N LEU A 373 -3.36 -9.77 -13.23
CA LEU A 373 -4.31 -10.85 -12.98
C LEU A 373 -5.67 -10.32 -12.50
N LYS A 374 -5.72 -9.38 -11.55
CA LYS A 374 -6.97 -8.73 -11.11
C LYS A 374 -7.71 -8.07 -12.27
N ARG A 375 -7.01 -7.37 -13.17
CA ARG A 375 -7.65 -6.78 -14.36
C ARG A 375 -8.18 -7.82 -15.34
N ARG A 376 -7.48 -8.94 -15.53
CA ARG A 376 -7.91 -9.98 -16.47
C ARG A 376 -9.01 -10.89 -15.93
N ILE A 377 -9.00 -11.17 -14.63
CA ILE A 377 -9.88 -12.15 -13.99
C ILE A 377 -11.05 -11.45 -13.31
N ASP A 378 -10.77 -10.43 -12.49
CA ASP A 378 -11.80 -9.71 -11.73
C ASP A 378 -12.34 -8.48 -12.48
N HIS A 379 -11.84 -8.19 -13.69
CA HIS A 379 -12.13 -6.99 -14.49
C HIS A 379 -12.05 -5.68 -13.69
N SER A 380 -11.16 -5.65 -12.69
CA SER A 380 -11.05 -4.57 -11.72
C SER A 380 -9.61 -4.42 -11.23
N GLY A 381 -9.35 -3.32 -10.53
CA GLY A 381 -8.06 -3.06 -9.89
C GLY A 381 -7.19 -2.01 -10.61
N PRO A 382 -6.12 -1.57 -9.93
CA PRO A 382 -5.28 -0.47 -10.38
C PRO A 382 -4.46 -0.84 -11.63
N ARG A 383 -3.89 0.17 -12.28
CA ARG A 383 -3.02 0.00 -13.45
C ARG A 383 -1.80 -0.88 -13.11
N PRO A 384 -1.58 -2.00 -13.83
CA PRO A 384 -0.36 -2.77 -13.69
C PRO A 384 0.84 -1.94 -14.18
N GLY A 385 2.00 -2.15 -13.58
CA GLY A 385 3.25 -1.64 -14.15
C GLY A 385 3.51 -2.23 -15.54
N PRO A 386 4.34 -1.59 -16.38
CA PRO A 386 4.53 -1.99 -17.78
C PRO A 386 5.06 -3.43 -17.92
N TYR A 387 4.38 -4.19 -18.79
CA TYR A 387 4.71 -5.56 -19.20
C TYR A 387 4.22 -5.79 -20.64
N GLU A 388 4.80 -6.75 -21.36
CA GLU A 388 4.40 -7.05 -22.73
C GLU A 388 3.13 -7.90 -22.75
N ARG A 389 3.17 -9.09 -22.11
CA ARG A 389 2.07 -10.06 -22.14
C ARG A 389 2.00 -10.89 -20.87
N ILE A 390 0.80 -11.39 -20.58
CA ILE A 390 0.57 -12.43 -19.56
C ILE A 390 -0.13 -13.62 -20.22
N LEU A 391 0.41 -14.81 -20.01
CA LEU A 391 -0.07 -16.09 -20.54
C LEU A 391 -0.45 -17.02 -19.38
N GLY A 392 -1.34 -17.98 -19.66
CA GLY A 392 -1.80 -18.96 -18.65
C GLY A 392 -2.78 -18.40 -17.60
N SER A 393 -3.17 -17.12 -17.70
CA SER A 393 -4.13 -16.51 -16.75
C SER A 393 -5.51 -17.17 -16.75
N ALA A 394 -5.91 -17.82 -17.86
CA ALA A 394 -7.18 -18.55 -17.98
C ALA A 394 -7.24 -19.81 -17.09
N GLN A 395 -6.11 -20.24 -16.52
CA GLN A 395 -6.05 -21.39 -15.61
C GLN A 395 -6.34 -21.00 -14.15
N VAL A 396 -6.62 -19.71 -13.89
CA VAL A 396 -6.85 -19.14 -12.56
C VAL A 396 -8.23 -18.47 -12.55
N ASP A 397 -9.13 -18.99 -11.71
CA ASP A 397 -10.51 -18.48 -11.64
C ASP A 397 -10.65 -17.21 -10.80
N LYS A 398 -9.78 -17.02 -9.81
CA LYS A 398 -9.81 -15.88 -8.89
C LYS A 398 -8.45 -15.63 -8.28
N VAL A 399 -8.10 -14.36 -8.07
CA VAL A 399 -6.90 -13.97 -7.33
C VAL A 399 -7.28 -13.28 -6.04
N ILE A 400 -6.72 -13.77 -4.94
CA ILE A 400 -6.94 -13.21 -3.60
C ILE A 400 -5.60 -12.63 -3.13
N GLU A 401 -5.59 -11.33 -2.89
CA GLU A 401 -4.49 -10.66 -2.20
C GLU A 401 -4.78 -10.65 -0.71
N VAL A 402 -3.82 -11.12 0.07
CA VAL A 402 -3.81 -10.97 1.53
C VAL A 402 -2.65 -10.02 1.84
N ASP A 403 -2.97 -8.78 2.14
CA ASP A 403 -1.99 -7.72 2.41
C ASP A 403 -1.84 -7.46 3.91
N GLN A 404 -0.96 -6.53 4.25
CA GLN A 404 -0.72 -6.07 5.63
C GLN A 404 -1.57 -4.83 5.98
N SER A 405 -2.58 -4.50 5.17
CA SER A 405 -3.41 -3.35 5.47
C SER A 405 -4.27 -3.64 6.73
N PRO A 406 -4.50 -2.63 7.59
CA PRO A 406 -5.32 -2.84 8.78
C PRO A 406 -6.72 -3.32 8.39
N ILE A 407 -7.20 -4.37 9.07
CA ILE A 407 -8.55 -4.98 8.90
C ILE A 407 -9.65 -3.92 8.85
N GLY A 408 -9.50 -2.85 9.63
CA GLY A 408 -10.28 -1.64 9.46
C GLY A 408 -9.65 -0.46 10.21
N ARG A 409 -9.97 0.75 9.77
CA ARG A 409 -9.47 2.00 10.39
C ARG A 409 -10.37 2.53 11.51
N THR A 410 -11.35 1.73 11.94
CA THR A 410 -12.32 2.14 12.98
C THR A 410 -12.50 1.03 14.02
N PRO A 411 -12.85 1.38 15.28
CA PRO A 411 -13.15 0.39 16.34
C PRO A 411 -14.33 -0.56 16.05
N ARG A 412 -15.04 -0.34 14.94
CA ARG A 412 -16.16 -1.17 14.48
C ARG A 412 -15.72 -2.45 13.79
N SER A 413 -14.52 -2.44 13.22
CA SER A 413 -13.94 -3.63 12.59
C SER A 413 -13.23 -4.45 13.66
N ASN A 414 -13.62 -5.71 13.80
CA ASN A 414 -13.02 -6.66 14.72
C ASN A 414 -13.00 -8.04 14.04
N PRO A 415 -12.32 -9.05 14.62
CA PRO A 415 -12.25 -10.37 14.00
C PRO A 415 -13.63 -10.95 13.68
N ALA A 416 -14.61 -10.77 14.58
CA ALA A 416 -15.94 -11.34 14.42
C ALA A 416 -16.75 -10.69 13.27
N THR A 417 -16.63 -9.37 13.08
CA THR A 417 -17.26 -8.67 11.96
C THR A 417 -16.54 -8.91 10.65
N TYR A 418 -15.22 -9.03 10.67
CA TYR A 418 -14.42 -9.24 9.47
C TYR A 418 -14.64 -10.63 8.85
N VAL A 419 -14.66 -11.69 9.66
CA VAL A 419 -14.91 -13.06 9.17
C VAL A 419 -16.41 -13.37 9.00
N GLY A 420 -17.29 -12.44 9.37
CA GLY A 420 -18.75 -12.58 9.25
C GLY A 420 -19.43 -13.45 10.32
N VAL A 421 -18.70 -14.05 11.26
CA VAL A 421 -19.28 -14.88 12.33
C VAL A 421 -20.23 -14.09 13.24
N PHE A 422 -19.98 -12.78 13.39
CA PHE A 422 -20.83 -11.92 14.20
C PHE A 422 -22.29 -11.89 13.72
N ASP A 423 -22.51 -11.99 12.41
CA ASP A 423 -23.87 -12.00 11.85
C ASP A 423 -24.64 -13.27 12.24
N LEU A 424 -23.94 -14.40 12.26
CA LEU A 424 -24.50 -15.68 12.71
C LEU A 424 -24.82 -15.64 14.22
N ILE A 425 -23.91 -15.07 15.02
CA ILE A 425 -24.12 -14.88 16.46
C ILE A 425 -25.36 -14.00 16.72
N ARG A 426 -25.50 -12.88 16.01
CA ARG A 426 -26.68 -12.00 16.15
C ARG A 426 -27.98 -12.70 15.79
N GLN A 427 -27.97 -13.54 14.76
CA GLN A 427 -29.14 -14.35 14.40
C GLN A 427 -29.48 -15.38 15.47
N LEU A 428 -28.48 -15.97 16.11
CA LEU A 428 -28.68 -16.89 17.24
C LEU A 428 -29.32 -16.17 18.43
N TYR A 429 -28.81 -15.00 18.82
CA TYR A 429 -29.37 -14.19 19.92
C TYR A 429 -30.81 -13.76 19.66
N ALA A 430 -31.15 -13.40 18.42
CA ALA A 430 -32.53 -13.06 18.06
C ALA A 430 -33.52 -14.24 18.16
N ARG A 431 -33.02 -15.48 18.27
CA ARG A 431 -33.86 -16.68 18.42
C ARG A 431 -34.11 -17.08 19.86
N THR A 432 -33.46 -16.45 20.84
CA THR A 432 -33.68 -16.75 22.27
C THR A 432 -35.09 -16.36 22.70
N ARG A 433 -35.55 -16.95 23.81
CA ARG A 433 -36.91 -16.71 24.32
C ARG A 433 -37.09 -15.25 24.72
N GLU A 434 -36.10 -14.69 25.40
CA GLU A 434 -36.05 -13.33 25.90
C GLU A 434 -36.12 -12.33 24.73
N ALA A 435 -35.31 -12.55 23.68
CA ALA A 435 -35.32 -11.73 22.49
C ALA A 435 -36.69 -11.78 21.79
N LYS A 436 -37.31 -12.96 21.67
CA LYS A 436 -38.64 -13.10 21.07
C LYS A 436 -39.73 -12.39 21.87
N ILE A 437 -39.71 -12.49 23.20
CA ILE A 437 -40.67 -11.79 24.09
C ILE A 437 -40.54 -10.27 23.94
N ARG A 438 -39.30 -9.77 23.84
CA ARG A 438 -39.01 -8.33 23.70
C ARG A 438 -39.10 -7.81 22.26
N GLY A 439 -39.40 -8.67 21.28
CA GLY A 439 -39.46 -8.31 19.85
C GLY A 439 -38.09 -7.95 19.24
N TYR A 440 -36.99 -8.45 19.81
CA TYR A 440 -35.64 -8.14 19.35
C TYR A 440 -35.25 -9.00 18.15
N GLY A 441 -35.08 -8.35 17.00
CA GLY A 441 -34.46 -8.95 15.82
C GLY A 441 -32.92 -8.88 15.85
N PRO A 442 -32.23 -9.49 14.86
CA PRO A 442 -30.76 -9.50 14.79
C PRO A 442 -30.12 -8.11 14.73
N ALA A 443 -30.87 -7.09 14.28
CA ALA A 443 -30.42 -5.70 14.23
C ALA A 443 -30.17 -5.10 15.62
N ARG A 444 -30.94 -5.51 16.65
CA ARG A 444 -30.78 -5.04 18.03
C ARG A 444 -29.39 -5.37 18.57
N PHE A 445 -28.91 -6.58 18.26
CA PHE A 445 -27.60 -7.08 18.70
C PHE A 445 -26.44 -6.59 17.83
N SER A 446 -26.66 -5.67 16.90
CA SER A 446 -25.59 -5.05 16.12
C SER A 446 -25.15 -3.75 16.77
N PHE A 447 -23.89 -3.66 17.18
CA PHE A 447 -23.31 -2.40 17.64
C PHE A 447 -23.17 -1.35 16.52
N ASN A 448 -23.33 -1.74 15.26
CA ASN A 448 -23.27 -0.82 14.12
C ASN A 448 -24.62 -0.16 13.80
N ILE A 449 -25.74 -0.70 14.29
CA ILE A 449 -27.09 -0.26 13.93
C ILE A 449 -27.74 0.43 15.14
N LYS A 450 -28.49 1.51 14.88
CA LYS A 450 -29.29 2.20 15.92
C LYS A 450 -30.34 1.24 16.49
N GLY A 451 -30.55 1.28 17.79
CA GLY A 451 -31.54 0.45 18.49
C GLY A 451 -30.98 -0.13 19.78
N GLY A 452 -30.04 -1.07 19.68
CA GLY A 452 -29.45 -1.73 20.86
C GLY A 452 -28.06 -1.27 21.25
N ARG A 453 -27.34 -0.58 20.36
CA ARG A 453 -26.02 -0.02 20.66
C ARG A 453 -26.10 1.11 21.70
N CYS A 454 -24.98 1.38 22.37
CA CYS A 454 -24.81 2.60 23.15
C CYS A 454 -24.73 3.81 22.20
N GLU A 455 -25.62 4.78 22.34
CA GLU A 455 -25.66 5.95 21.45
C GLU A 455 -24.52 6.94 21.72
N ALA A 456 -24.07 7.08 22.97
CA ALA A 456 -22.98 7.99 23.32
C ALA A 456 -21.62 7.65 22.69
N CYS A 457 -21.34 6.37 22.42
CA CYS A 457 -20.19 5.97 21.62
C CYS A 457 -20.56 5.48 20.22
N SER A 458 -21.85 5.54 19.85
CA SER A 458 -22.38 4.96 18.61
C SER A 458 -21.90 3.51 18.38
N GLY A 459 -21.89 2.72 19.46
CA GLY A 459 -21.48 1.31 19.49
C GLY A 459 -19.99 1.02 19.36
N GLN A 460 -19.12 2.04 19.45
CA GLN A 460 -17.67 1.82 19.40
C GLN A 460 -17.10 1.26 20.70
N GLY A 461 -17.76 1.52 21.84
CA GLY A 461 -17.25 1.19 23.17
C GLY A 461 -16.15 2.14 23.66
N THR A 462 -15.55 2.90 22.76
CA THR A 462 -14.55 3.92 23.04
C THR A 462 -14.95 5.27 22.43
N LYS A 463 -14.31 6.35 22.89
CA LYS A 463 -14.38 7.68 22.28
C LYS A 463 -12.97 8.10 21.86
N ARG A 464 -12.85 8.64 20.64
CA ARG A 464 -11.60 9.21 20.14
C ARG A 464 -11.42 10.62 20.71
N ILE A 465 -10.31 10.85 21.38
CA ILE A 465 -9.86 12.18 21.82
C ILE A 465 -8.82 12.65 20.82
N ALA A 466 -9.12 13.75 20.12
CA ALA A 466 -8.19 14.35 19.19
C ALA A 466 -7.08 15.08 19.95
N MET A 467 -5.83 14.78 19.64
CA MET A 467 -4.66 15.41 20.23
C MET A 467 -3.97 16.29 19.18
N HIS A 468 -3.43 17.44 19.59
CA HIS A 468 -2.86 18.40 18.62
C HIS A 468 -1.47 17.99 18.10
N PHE A 469 -0.63 17.40 18.96
CA PHE A 469 0.78 17.07 18.63
C PHE A 469 1.13 15.60 18.88
N LEU A 470 0.26 14.88 19.60
CA LEU A 470 0.39 13.45 19.86
C LEU A 470 -0.61 12.69 19.00
N PRO A 471 -0.40 11.38 18.77
CA PRO A 471 -1.41 10.54 18.16
C PRO A 471 -2.72 10.57 18.95
N ASP A 472 -3.86 10.52 18.24
CA ASP A 472 -5.18 10.43 18.86
C ASP A 472 -5.28 9.22 19.79
N VAL A 473 -5.95 9.40 20.93
CA VAL A 473 -6.12 8.35 21.94
C VAL A 473 -7.58 7.92 22.00
N PHE A 474 -7.81 6.63 22.21
CA PHE A 474 -9.15 6.06 22.41
C PHE A 474 -9.36 5.77 23.90
N VAL A 475 -10.36 6.43 24.50
CA VAL A 475 -10.73 6.19 25.89
C VAL A 475 -12.01 5.38 25.98
N THR A 476 -12.12 4.52 26.99
CA THR A 476 -13.34 3.75 27.25
C THR A 476 -14.54 4.68 27.43
N CYS A 477 -15.67 4.33 26.81
CA CYS A 477 -16.90 5.12 26.93
C CYS A 477 -17.44 5.04 28.36
N GLY A 478 -17.53 6.19 29.04
CA GLY A 478 -18.05 6.26 30.42
C GLY A 478 -19.51 5.84 30.60
N GLU A 479 -20.33 5.85 29.54
CA GLU A 479 -21.76 5.51 29.64
C GLU A 479 -22.02 4.00 29.56
N CYS A 480 -21.33 3.29 28.66
CA CYS A 480 -21.49 1.84 28.50
C CYS A 480 -20.37 1.02 29.14
N GLY A 481 -19.35 1.67 29.73
CA GLY A 481 -18.18 0.99 30.28
C GLY A 481 -17.41 0.14 29.25
N GLY A 482 -17.52 0.46 27.96
CA GLY A 482 -16.90 -0.31 26.88
C GLY A 482 -17.73 -1.47 26.33
N THR A 483 -18.91 -1.78 26.90
CA THR A 483 -19.77 -2.89 26.45
C THR A 483 -20.36 -2.71 25.06
N ARG A 484 -20.39 -1.48 24.52
CA ARG A 484 -20.93 -1.09 23.20
C ARG A 484 -22.45 -1.10 23.07
N TYR A 485 -23.19 -1.57 24.07
CA TYR A 485 -24.66 -1.67 24.05
C TYR A 485 -25.31 -0.80 25.12
N ASN A 486 -26.59 -0.50 24.94
CA ASN A 486 -27.42 0.04 26.02
C ASN A 486 -27.81 -1.08 26.99
N ARG A 487 -28.26 -0.67 28.18
CA ARG A 487 -28.58 -1.60 29.26
C ARG A 487 -29.69 -2.58 28.87
N GLU A 488 -30.70 -2.13 28.15
CA GLU A 488 -31.85 -2.96 27.76
C GLU A 488 -31.47 -4.08 26.78
N THR A 489 -30.35 -3.96 26.07
CA THR A 489 -29.84 -5.02 25.19
C THR A 489 -28.93 -6.01 25.92
N LEU A 490 -28.36 -5.59 27.04
CA LEU A 490 -27.52 -6.44 27.90
C LEU A 490 -28.36 -7.25 28.90
N ASP A 491 -29.46 -6.66 29.39
CA ASP A 491 -30.50 -7.31 30.19
C ASP A 491 -31.35 -8.28 29.36
#